data_AF-A0A661DDP0-F1
#
_entry.id   AF-A0A661DDP0-F1
#
_cell.length_a   1.000
_cell.length_b   1.000
_cell.length_c   1.000
_cell.angle_alpha   90.00
_cell.angle_beta   90.00
_cell.angle_gamma   90.00
#
_symmetry.space_group_name_H-M   'P 1'
#
loop_
_entity.id
_entity.type
_entity.pdbx_description
1 polymer ?
#
loop_
_entity_poly.entity_id
_entity_poly.type
_entity_poly.pdbx_seq_one_letter_code
_entity_poly.pdbx_strand_id
1 'polypeptide(L)'
;MRTHKIIKIDDDHEIRICGTNRWQMVHTEFDDETDDVINFVNHYGRKYSLDEFVITKRNPWGDAPKWMQEFDGSLNDSFFSGVLIKLSDCGESAKVFTFIS
;
A
#
# COMPACT_ATOMS: atom_id res chain seq x y z
N MET A 1 5.31 -9.85 18.05
CA MET A 1 4.76 -8.50 18.31
C MET A 1 4.97 -7.67 17.05
N ARG A 2 3.90 -7.14 16.42
CA ARG A 2 4.08 -6.23 15.27
C ARG A 2 4.37 -4.84 15.81
N THR A 3 5.50 -4.28 15.43
CA THR A 3 5.86 -2.91 15.80
C THR A 3 5.01 -1.95 14.97
N HIS A 4 4.38 -0.99 15.64
CA HIS A 4 3.60 0.06 14.99
C HIS A 4 4.44 1.34 14.94
N LYS A 5 4.34 2.09 13.85
CA LYS A 5 4.87 3.46 13.73
C LYS A 5 3.69 4.41 13.87
N ILE A 6 3.74 5.31 14.86
CA ILE A 6 2.73 6.36 15.05
C ILE A 6 3.26 7.63 14.38
N ILE A 7 2.44 8.26 13.55
CA ILE A 7 2.72 9.51 12.85
C ILE A 7 1.69 10.53 13.30
N LYS A 8 2.15 11.62 13.92
CA LYS A 8 1.28 12.78 14.23
C LYS A 8 1.18 13.67 13.01
N ILE A 9 -0.05 13.98 12.61
CA ILE A 9 -0.32 14.87 11.48
C ILE A 9 -0.52 16.29 11.98
N ASP A 10 -1.28 16.45 13.07
CA ASP A 10 -1.46 17.69 13.83
C ASP A 10 -1.75 17.38 15.32
N ASP A 11 -2.27 18.35 16.07
CA ASP A 11 -2.56 18.23 17.50
C ASP A 11 -3.71 17.26 17.81
N ASP A 12 -4.62 17.04 16.86
CA ASP A 12 -5.85 16.25 17.02
C ASP A 12 -5.83 14.92 16.24
N HIS A 13 -4.94 14.76 15.24
CA HIS A 13 -4.93 13.61 14.34
C HIS A 13 -3.63 12.78 14.44
N GLU A 14 -3.79 11.48 14.70
CA GLU A 14 -2.71 10.49 14.68
C GLU A 14 -2.98 9.35 13.68
N ILE A 15 -1.93 8.93 12.98
CA ILE A 15 -1.98 7.80 12.05
C ILE A 15 -1.08 6.69 12.58
N ARG A 16 -1.60 5.46 12.64
CA ARG A 16 -0.86 4.27 13.05
C ARG A 16 -0.58 3.39 11.84
N ILE A 17 0.69 3.26 11.48
CA ILE A 17 1.15 2.38 10.40
C ILE A 17 1.66 1.06 11.00
N CYS A 18 1.15 -0.06 10.51
CA CYS A 18 1.66 -1.39 10.86
C CYS A 18 1.76 -2.27 9.62
N GLY A 19 2.74 -3.17 9.62
CA GLY A 19 2.98 -4.03 8.47
C GLY A 19 3.89 -5.19 8.84
N THR A 20 4.14 -6.05 7.87
CA THR A 20 5.18 -7.09 8.00
C THR A 20 6.53 -6.49 7.60
N ASN A 21 7.59 -6.79 8.37
CA ASN A 21 8.96 -6.46 7.96
C ASN A 21 9.50 -7.35 6.83
N ARG A 22 8.74 -8.36 6.41
CA ARG A 22 9.07 -9.30 5.33
C ARG A 22 8.49 -8.82 4.01
N TRP A 23 9.29 -8.98 2.96
CA TRP A 23 8.84 -8.91 1.57
C TRP A 23 7.89 -10.08 1.29
N GLN A 24 6.81 -9.78 0.59
CA GLN A 24 5.85 -10.73 0.06
C GLN A 24 6.05 -10.80 -1.45
N MET A 25 5.95 -11.99 -2.03
CA MET A 25 6.05 -12.13 -3.49
C MET A 25 4.88 -11.40 -4.15
N VAL A 26 5.18 -10.70 -5.25
CA VAL A 26 4.15 -10.25 -6.18
C VAL A 26 3.78 -11.45 -7.03
N HIS A 27 2.48 -11.71 -7.13
CA HIS A 27 1.93 -12.76 -7.95
C HIS A 27 1.34 -12.16 -9.21
N THR A 28 1.34 -12.94 -10.27
CA THR A 28 0.79 -12.55 -11.56
C THR A 28 -0.30 -13.56 -11.94
N GLU A 29 -1.48 -13.06 -12.25
CA GLU A 29 -2.60 -13.83 -12.78
C GLU A 29 -3.03 -13.26 -14.12
N PHE A 30 -3.63 -14.10 -14.94
CA PHE A 30 -4.24 -13.70 -16.20
C PHE A 30 -5.74 -13.60 -15.98
N ASP A 31 -6.32 -12.46 -16.37
CA ASP A 31 -7.76 -12.26 -16.33
C ASP A 31 -8.36 -12.68 -17.67
N ASP A 32 -9.06 -13.81 -17.67
CA ASP A 32 -9.68 -14.38 -18.87
C ASP A 32 -10.82 -13.49 -19.44
N GLU A 33 -11.41 -12.60 -18.64
CA GLU A 33 -12.47 -11.70 -19.09
C GLU A 33 -11.94 -10.45 -19.77
N THR A 34 -10.82 -9.90 -19.29
CA THR A 34 -10.24 -8.66 -19.83
C THR A 34 -9.02 -8.89 -20.73
N ASP A 35 -8.52 -10.12 -20.83
CA ASP A 35 -7.28 -10.48 -21.55
C ASP A 35 -6.04 -9.75 -20.95
N ASP A 36 -6.15 -9.30 -19.69
CA ASP A 36 -5.12 -8.52 -19.00
C ASP A 36 -4.30 -9.37 -18.02
N VAL A 37 -3.09 -8.86 -17.73
CA VAL A 37 -2.21 -9.42 -16.71
C VAL A 37 -2.33 -8.60 -15.43
N ILE A 38 -2.80 -9.24 -14.36
CA ILE A 38 -3.01 -8.62 -13.06
C ILE A 38 -1.89 -9.03 -12.12
N ASN A 39 -1.17 -8.04 -11.57
CA ASN A 39 -0.21 -8.26 -10.50
C ASN A 39 -0.85 -7.97 -9.15
N PHE A 40 -0.64 -8.82 -8.16
CA PHE A 40 -1.25 -8.65 -6.83
C PHE A 40 -0.38 -9.18 -5.70
N VAL A 41 -0.74 -8.79 -4.47
CA VAL A 41 -0.10 -9.24 -3.24
C VAL A 41 -1.13 -9.73 -2.25
N ASN A 42 -0.85 -10.85 -1.59
CA ASN A 42 -1.69 -11.37 -0.51
C ASN A 42 -1.19 -10.83 0.83
N HIS A 43 -2.06 -10.16 1.58
CA HIS A 43 -1.74 -9.63 2.90
C HIS A 43 -2.91 -9.82 3.87
N TYR A 44 -2.65 -10.56 4.96
CA TYR A 44 -3.66 -10.96 5.96
C TYR A 44 -4.93 -11.60 5.38
N GLY A 45 -4.76 -12.47 4.39
CA GLY A 45 -5.88 -13.17 3.75
C GLY A 45 -6.69 -12.32 2.78
N ARG A 46 -6.25 -11.08 2.49
CA ARG A 46 -6.81 -10.23 1.45
C ARG A 46 -5.86 -10.15 0.26
N LYS A 47 -6.43 -10.13 -0.94
CA LYS A 47 -5.75 -9.91 -2.21
C LYS A 47 -5.83 -8.42 -2.55
N TYR A 48 -4.68 -7.80 -2.83
CA TYR A 48 -4.60 -6.41 -3.26
C TYR A 48 -3.98 -6.35 -4.65
N SER A 49 -4.74 -5.84 -5.62
CA SER A 49 -4.23 -5.66 -6.97
C SER A 49 -3.34 -4.43 -7.04
N LEU A 50 -2.21 -4.52 -7.76
CA LEU A 50 -1.21 -3.45 -7.78
C LEU A 50 -1.65 -2.23 -8.60
N ASP A 51 -2.55 -2.42 -9.55
CA ASP A 51 -3.12 -1.38 -10.40
C ASP A 51 -4.15 -0.48 -9.66
N GLU A 52 -4.74 -0.97 -8.58
CA GLU A 52 -5.65 -0.21 -7.71
C GLU A 52 -4.92 0.86 -6.89
N PHE A 53 -3.59 0.74 -6.72
CA PHE A 53 -2.82 1.69 -5.91
C PHE A 53 -2.55 3.00 -6.67
N VAL A 54 -2.89 4.11 -6.02
CA VAL A 54 -2.52 5.45 -6.50
C VAL A 54 -1.07 5.74 -6.12
N ILE A 55 -0.28 6.20 -7.09
CA ILE A 55 1.14 6.54 -6.90
C ILE A 55 1.26 7.72 -5.91
N THR A 56 2.04 7.57 -4.85
CA THR A 56 2.17 8.59 -3.78
C THR A 56 3.04 9.79 -4.17
N LYS A 57 4.06 9.56 -5.01
CA LYS A 57 5.09 10.56 -5.39
C LYS A 57 4.77 11.38 -6.64
N ARG A 58 3.80 10.93 -7.45
CA ARG A 58 3.40 11.56 -8.72
C ARG A 58 1.91 11.33 -8.95
N ASN A 59 1.11 11.88 -8.03
CA ASN A 59 -0.33 11.83 -8.14
C ASN A 59 -0.83 13.04 -8.95
N PRO A 60 -1.64 12.85 -10.02
CA PRO A 60 -2.19 13.94 -10.82
C PRO A 60 -3.10 14.91 -10.04
N TRP A 61 -3.60 14.51 -8.87
CA TRP A 61 -4.46 15.32 -8.00
C TRP A 61 -3.70 16.05 -6.88
N GLY A 62 -2.36 16.04 -6.92
CA GLY A 62 -1.47 16.64 -5.93
C GLY A 62 -0.71 15.60 -5.13
N ASP A 63 0.49 15.97 -4.68
CA ASP A 63 1.37 15.04 -3.96
C ASP A 63 0.70 14.51 -2.67
N ALA A 64 0.86 13.22 -2.42
CA ALA A 64 0.40 12.63 -1.16
C ALA A 64 1.12 13.31 0.04
N PRO A 65 0.53 13.30 1.25
CA PRO A 65 1.19 13.80 2.45
C PRO A 65 2.62 13.25 2.59
N LYS A 66 3.56 14.07 3.09
CA LYS A 66 5.00 13.70 3.17
C LYS A 66 5.25 12.34 3.81
N TRP A 67 4.44 11.95 4.78
CA TRP A 67 4.57 10.66 5.46
C TRP A 67 4.21 9.47 4.55
N MET A 68 3.35 9.64 3.54
CA MET A 68 3.00 8.62 2.54
C MET A 68 4.03 8.53 1.41
N GLN A 69 4.78 9.60 1.15
CA GLN A 69 5.75 9.65 0.05
C GLN A 69 6.95 8.71 0.24
N GLU A 70 7.12 8.08 1.41
CA GLU A 70 8.14 7.04 1.63
C GLU A 70 7.76 5.68 1.01
N PHE A 71 6.49 5.51 0.66
CA PHE A 71 5.90 4.36 -0.02
C PHE A 71 5.71 4.66 -1.51
N ASP A 72 5.43 3.64 -2.32
CA ASP A 72 5.30 3.78 -3.78
C ASP A 72 3.83 3.94 -4.20
N GLY A 73 2.90 3.33 -3.46
CA GLY A 73 1.47 3.42 -3.73
C GLY A 73 0.62 3.41 -2.47
N SER A 74 -0.59 3.95 -2.59
CA SER A 74 -1.61 3.93 -1.54
C SER A 74 -2.99 3.54 -2.09
N LEU A 75 -3.73 2.77 -1.30
CA LEU A 75 -5.12 2.39 -1.55
C LEU A 75 -5.95 2.70 -0.31
N ASN A 76 -7.04 3.44 -0.44
CA ASN A 76 -7.98 3.65 0.66
C ASN A 76 -8.95 2.47 0.71
N ASP A 77 -8.88 1.69 1.78
CA ASP A 77 -9.75 0.54 2.03
C ASP A 77 -11.04 0.96 2.76
N SER A 78 -10.98 2.04 3.54
CA SER A 78 -12.14 2.67 4.18
C SER A 78 -11.92 4.16 4.42
N PHE A 79 -12.88 4.83 5.07
CA PHE A 79 -12.74 6.23 5.48
C PHE A 79 -11.65 6.45 6.54
N PHE A 80 -11.41 5.46 7.41
CA PHE A 80 -10.45 5.57 8.53
C PHE A 80 -9.23 4.65 8.36
N SER A 81 -9.10 3.95 7.24
CA SER A 81 -8.00 3.01 7.02
C SER A 81 -7.62 2.85 5.57
N GLY A 82 -6.37 2.48 5.34
CA GLY A 82 -5.90 2.14 4.01
C GLY A 82 -4.64 1.30 4.03
N VAL A 83 -4.13 1.08 2.84
CA VAL A 83 -3.01 0.21 2.54
C VAL A 83 -1.94 1.02 1.84
N LEU A 84 -0.70 0.82 2.24
CA LEU A 84 0.49 1.38 1.61
C LEU A 84 1.33 0.22 1.09
N ILE A 85 1.95 0.44 -0.06
CA ILE A 85 2.83 -0.54 -0.67
C ILE A 85 4.19 0.06 -0.97
N LYS A 86 5.23 -0.74 -0.72
CA LYS A 86 6.59 -0.47 -1.16
C LYS A 86 7.07 -1.62 -2.02
N LEU A 87 7.42 -1.36 -3.26
CA LEU A 87 7.91 -2.37 -4.20
C LEU A 87 9.42 -2.53 -4.06
N SER A 88 9.93 -3.72 -4.36
CA SER A 88 11.37 -3.92 -4.54
C SER A 88 11.82 -3.24 -5.83
N ASP A 89 13.12 -3.02 -6.00
CA ASP A 89 13.67 -2.31 -7.16
C ASP A 89 13.29 -2.98 -8.50
N CYS A 90 13.11 -4.31 -8.52
CA CYS A 90 12.65 -5.08 -9.67
C CYS A 90 11.13 -5.27 -9.77
N GLY A 91 10.35 -4.85 -8.77
CA GLY A 91 8.90 -5.05 -8.73
C GLY A 91 8.41 -6.48 -8.44
N GLU A 92 9.30 -7.46 -8.29
CA GLU A 92 8.93 -8.87 -8.04
C GLU A 92 8.42 -9.16 -6.62
N SER A 93 8.63 -8.21 -5.69
CA SER A 93 8.19 -8.35 -4.32
C SER A 93 7.70 -7.01 -3.76
N ALA A 94 6.85 -7.07 -2.74
CA ALA A 94 6.32 -5.90 -2.08
C ALA A 94 6.26 -6.04 -0.56
N LYS A 95 6.43 -4.92 0.14
CA LYS A 95 6.00 -4.77 1.54
C LYS A 95 4.65 -4.07 1.57
N VAL A 96 3.72 -4.68 2.29
CA VAL A 96 2.37 -4.14 2.49
C VAL A 96 2.24 -3.68 3.93
N PHE A 97 1.75 -2.46 4.09
CA PHE A 97 1.47 -1.83 5.36
C PHE A 97 0.03 -1.38 5.39
N THR A 98 -0.60 -1.44 6.54
CA THR A 98 -1.92 -0.86 6.80
C THR A 98 -1.77 0.36 7.67
N PHE A 99 -2.55 1.40 7.41
CA PHE A 99 -2.66 2.55 8.29
C PHE A 99 -4.08 2.72 8.81
N ILE A 100 -4.19 3.22 10.03
CA ILE A 100 -5.44 3.62 10.68
C ILE A 100 -5.30 5.10 11.04
N SER A 101 -6.29 5.90 10.67
CA SER A 101 -6.41 7.33 10.98
C SER A 101 -7.49 7.61 12.01
#